data_AF-A0A8H7QAG9-F1
#
_entry.id   AF-A0A8H7QAG9-F1
#
_cell.length_a   1.000
_cell.length_b   1.000
_cell.length_c   1.000
_cell.angle_alpha   90.00
_cell.angle_beta   90.00
_cell.angle_gamma   90.00
#
_symmetry.space_group_name_H-M   'P 1'
#
loop_
_entity.id
_entity.type
_entity.pdbx_description
1 polymer ?
#
loop_
_entity_poly.entity_id
_entity_poly.type
_entity_poly.pdbx_seq_one_letter_code
_entity_poly.pdbx_strand_id
1 'polypeptide(L)'
;MFALRRAAVRAIATPRPTVVRPFSVMGARLCKNFFHAATLLILAMMELGFIMQTGNVAHRDADSLIGPGGQPGTVPTDIEQATGLERLELLAKLEGKELFDMEPLNMTHLGTKQNPIVVKSMDSTRFVGCTGYPAESHDTIWLTVNKEHDFDRCPECGSVFKLDFQGSEDAHGHH
;
A
#
# COMPACT_ATOMS: atom_id res chain seq x y z
N MET A 1 19.13 -59.83 -47.29
CA MET A 1 20.51 -59.98 -46.76
C MET A 1 21.37 -58.86 -47.32
N PHE A 2 22.33 -58.38 -46.53
CA PHE A 2 23.38 -57.37 -46.82
C PHE A 2 22.91 -55.90 -46.83
N ALA A 3 22.80 -55.23 -45.67
CA ALA A 3 23.87 -54.70 -44.80
C ALA A 3 24.66 -53.53 -45.45
N LEU A 4 24.11 -52.31 -45.37
CA LEU A 4 24.88 -51.08 -45.56
C LEU A 4 25.62 -50.74 -44.26
N ARG A 5 26.92 -51.01 -44.23
CA ARG A 5 27.86 -50.42 -43.25
C ARG A 5 28.66 -49.33 -43.97
N ARG A 6 28.52 -48.07 -43.54
CA ARG A 6 29.60 -47.08 -43.64
C ARG A 6 29.71 -46.30 -42.33
N ALA A 7 30.96 -46.13 -41.94
CA ALA A 7 31.47 -45.90 -40.60
C ALA A 7 31.07 -44.53 -40.01
N ALA A 8 30.77 -44.55 -38.71
CA ALA A 8 30.68 -43.37 -37.87
C ALA A 8 32.09 -42.84 -37.58
N VAL A 9 32.35 -41.58 -37.95
CA VAL A 9 33.54 -40.86 -37.52
C VAL A 9 33.29 -40.37 -36.09
N ARG A 10 33.97 -40.98 -35.12
CA ARG A 10 33.90 -40.65 -33.70
C ARG A 10 34.83 -39.46 -33.45
N ALA A 11 34.27 -38.26 -33.34
CA ALA A 11 35.04 -37.07 -32.96
C ALA A 11 35.48 -37.21 -31.48
N ILE A 12 36.78 -37.22 -31.26
CA ILE A 12 37.40 -37.20 -29.93
C ILE A 12 37.34 -35.76 -29.39
N ALA A 13 36.65 -35.57 -28.27
CA ALA A 13 36.56 -34.28 -27.59
C ALA A 13 37.88 -33.98 -26.87
N THR A 14 38.57 -32.90 -27.27
CA THR A 14 39.71 -32.34 -26.53
C THR A 14 39.18 -31.33 -25.48
N PRO A 15 39.63 -31.38 -24.22
CA PRO A 15 39.17 -30.43 -23.21
C PRO A 15 39.68 -29.02 -23.51
N ARG A 16 38.80 -28.02 -23.50
CA ARG A 16 39.20 -26.61 -23.55
C ARG A 16 39.77 -26.19 -22.19
N PRO A 17 40.94 -25.55 -22.13
CA PRO A 17 41.47 -25.04 -20.87
C PRO A 17 40.59 -23.89 -20.34
N THR A 18 40.23 -23.97 -19.06
CA THR A 18 39.52 -22.94 -18.31
C THR A 18 40.44 -21.75 -18.06
N VAL A 19 40.21 -20.64 -18.77
CA VAL A 19 40.88 -19.36 -18.48
C VAL A 19 40.08 -18.64 -17.41
N VAL A 20 40.57 -18.70 -16.18
CA VAL A 20 40.13 -17.86 -15.06
C VAL A 20 40.58 -16.42 -15.36
N ARG A 21 39.62 -15.50 -15.48
CA ARG A 21 39.91 -14.06 -15.66
C ARG A 21 40.22 -13.45 -14.29
N PRO A 22 41.38 -12.82 -14.08
CA PRO A 22 41.59 -12.03 -12.87
C PRO A 22 40.75 -10.75 -12.93
N PHE A 23 40.20 -10.39 -11.77
CA PHE A 23 39.58 -9.10 -11.51
C PHE A 23 40.50 -7.96 -11.99
N SER A 24 40.06 -7.21 -12.99
CA SER A 24 40.70 -5.95 -13.36
C SER A 24 39.99 -4.81 -12.63
N VAL A 25 40.63 -4.30 -11.58
CA VAL A 25 40.28 -3.03 -10.97
C VAL A 25 40.84 -1.94 -11.87
N MET A 26 40.03 -1.48 -12.82
CA MET A 26 40.35 -0.33 -13.65
C MET A 26 39.92 0.94 -12.91
N GLY A 27 40.86 1.56 -12.21
CA GLY A 27 40.69 2.88 -11.61
C GLY A 27 40.42 3.92 -12.69
N ALA A 28 39.16 4.30 -12.87
CA ALA A 28 38.77 5.46 -13.65
C ALA A 28 38.98 6.71 -12.79
N ARG A 29 39.98 7.52 -13.14
CA ARG A 29 40.04 8.94 -12.73
C ARG A 29 38.87 9.67 -13.40
N LEU A 30 37.73 9.69 -12.72
CA LEU A 30 36.56 10.47 -13.15
C LEU A 30 36.68 11.91 -12.66
N CYS A 31 36.53 12.81 -13.64
CA CYS A 31 36.56 14.26 -13.56
C CYS A 31 35.57 14.79 -12.51
N LYS A 32 36.04 15.63 -11.58
CA LYS A 32 35.36 16.08 -10.36
C LYS A 32 34.19 17.08 -10.56
N ASN A 33 33.84 17.47 -11.79
CA ASN A 33 32.96 18.63 -12.00
C ASN A 33 31.60 18.36 -12.65
N PHE A 34 31.19 17.09 -12.82
CA PHE A 34 29.87 16.77 -13.40
C PHE A 34 28.86 16.14 -12.41
N PHE A 35 29.28 15.86 -11.17
CA PHE A 35 28.44 15.13 -10.20
C PHE A 35 27.66 16.02 -9.22
N HIS A 36 27.88 17.33 -9.16
CA HIS A 36 27.20 18.21 -8.18
C HIS A 36 25.80 18.69 -8.62
N ALA A 37 25.49 18.71 -9.92
CA ALA A 37 24.19 19.20 -10.39
C ALA A 37 23.07 18.14 -10.28
N ALA A 38 23.41 16.86 -10.41
CA ALA A 38 22.42 15.77 -10.39
C ALA A 38 21.96 15.41 -8.96
N THR A 39 22.82 15.58 -7.96
CA THR A 39 22.47 15.25 -6.56
C THR A 39 21.61 16.33 -5.90
N LEU A 40 21.74 17.60 -6.31
CA LEU A 40 20.90 18.69 -5.79
C LEU A 40 19.45 18.59 -6.29
N LEU A 41 19.23 18.10 -7.51
CA LEU A 41 17.89 17.91 -8.06
C LEU A 41 17.14 16.77 -7.34
N ILE A 42 17.85 15.70 -6.97
CA ILE A 42 17.26 14.56 -6.25
C ILE A 42 16.91 14.93 -4.80
N LEU A 43 17.68 15.81 -4.14
CA LEU A 43 17.28 16.38 -2.83
C LEU A 43 16.13 17.39 -2.94
N ALA A 44 16.07 18.22 -3.99
CA ALA A 44 14.98 19.18 -4.17
C ALA A 44 13.63 18.51 -4.48
N MET A 45 13.64 17.34 -5.12
CA MET A 45 12.42 16.54 -5.32
C MET A 45 11.95 15.81 -4.06
N MET A 46 12.80 15.69 -3.03
CA MET A 46 12.43 15.12 -1.73
C MET A 46 11.73 16.13 -0.82
N GLU A 47 11.96 17.44 -1.02
CA GLU A 47 11.30 18.53 -0.29
C GLU A 47 9.89 18.89 -0.84
N LEU A 48 9.60 18.53 -2.09
CA LEU A 48 8.23 18.64 -2.67
C LEU A 48 7.39 17.37 -2.47
N GLY A 49 7.91 16.39 -1.71
CA GLY A 49 7.23 15.15 -1.33
C GLY A 49 6.25 15.29 -0.16
N PHE A 50 5.74 16.49 0.13
CA PHE A 50 4.69 16.71 1.12
C PHE A 50 3.30 16.37 0.56
N ILE A 51 3.10 15.16 0.01
CA ILE A 51 1.76 14.62 -0.26
C ILE A 51 1.76 13.10 -0.08
N MET A 52 1.95 12.66 1.15
CA MET A 52 1.16 11.57 1.71
C MET A 52 1.01 11.90 3.18
N GLN A 53 0.00 12.72 3.49
CA GLN A 53 -0.46 12.84 4.87
C GLN A 53 -1.05 11.49 5.23
N THR A 54 -0.20 10.64 5.81
CA THR A 54 -0.57 9.41 6.51
C THR A 54 -1.75 9.71 7.41
N GLY A 55 -2.75 8.84 7.36
CA GLY A 55 -4.07 9.00 7.96
C GLY A 55 -4.06 8.98 9.49
N ASN A 56 -3.42 9.97 10.08
CA ASN A 56 -3.66 10.36 11.45
C ASN A 56 -4.60 11.56 11.40
N VAL A 57 -5.89 11.31 11.66
CA VAL A 57 -6.75 12.35 12.24
C VAL A 57 -6.21 12.55 13.66
N ALA A 58 -5.05 13.21 13.73
CA ALA A 58 -4.55 13.74 14.98
C ALA A 58 -5.69 14.57 15.56
N HIS A 59 -5.99 14.32 16.83
CA HIS A 59 -6.95 15.02 17.63
C HIS A 59 -6.66 16.53 17.48
N ARG A 60 -7.27 17.18 16.48
CA ARG A 60 -7.25 18.64 16.39
C ARG A 60 -8.00 19.08 17.62
N ASP A 61 -7.42 20.01 18.37
CA ASP A 61 -8.04 20.56 19.57
C ASP A 61 -9.51 20.86 19.23
N ALA A 62 -10.45 20.34 20.03
CA ALA A 62 -11.88 20.41 19.71
C ALA A 62 -12.34 21.85 19.44
N ASP A 63 -11.65 22.82 20.06
CA ASP A 63 -11.84 24.26 19.90
C ASP A 63 -11.48 24.77 18.48
N SER A 64 -10.58 24.09 17.77
CA SER A 64 -10.23 24.41 16.38
C SER A 64 -11.37 24.13 15.39
N LEU A 65 -12.36 23.33 15.80
CA LEU A 65 -13.48 22.89 14.95
C LEU A 65 -14.73 23.75 15.13
N ILE A 66 -14.56 24.96 15.68
CA ILE A 66 -15.63 25.93 15.86
C ILE A 66 -15.54 26.99 14.76
N GLY A 67 -16.66 27.27 14.11
CA GLY A 67 -16.75 28.29 13.06
C GLY A 67 -16.73 29.74 13.59
N PRO A 68 -16.44 30.73 12.71
CA PRO A 68 -16.40 32.14 13.08
C PRO A 68 -17.76 32.75 13.45
N GLY A 69 -18.86 32.05 13.17
CA GLY A 69 -20.23 32.54 13.37
C GLY A 69 -20.70 33.51 12.29
N GLY A 70 -22.00 33.53 12.02
CA GLY A 70 -22.62 34.41 11.01
C GLY A 70 -22.78 35.85 11.49
N GLN A 71 -22.79 36.79 10.53
CA GLN A 71 -23.09 38.20 10.84
C GLN A 71 -24.58 38.39 11.19
N PRO A 72 -24.93 39.34 12.06
CA PRO A 72 -26.33 39.63 12.38
C PRO A 72 -27.11 40.11 11.15
N GLY A 73 -28.28 39.51 10.89
CA GLY A 73 -29.19 39.92 9.82
C GLY A 73 -28.98 39.22 8.47
N THR A 74 -27.98 38.34 8.34
CA THR A 74 -27.83 37.42 7.20
C THR A 74 -28.10 35.98 7.61
N VAL A 75 -28.54 35.16 6.66
CA VAL A 75 -28.54 33.71 6.85
C VAL A 75 -27.09 33.23 6.73
N PRO A 76 -26.55 32.57 7.76
CA PRO A 76 -25.18 32.07 7.73
C PRO A 76 -25.03 30.90 6.77
N THR A 77 -23.82 30.73 6.25
CA THR A 77 -23.46 29.56 5.44
C THR A 77 -23.08 28.38 6.33
N ASP A 78 -23.17 27.16 5.78
CA ASP A 78 -22.82 25.94 6.52
C ASP A 78 -21.39 26.01 7.07
N ILE A 79 -20.45 26.61 6.34
CA ILE A 79 -19.05 26.79 6.79
C ILE A 79 -18.93 27.70 8.02
N GLU A 80 -19.87 28.59 8.28
CA GLU A 80 -19.80 29.53 9.40
C GLU A 80 -20.42 28.98 10.69
N GLN A 81 -21.44 28.12 10.55
CA GLN A 81 -22.16 27.53 11.69
C GLN A 81 -21.82 26.05 11.95
N ALA A 82 -21.17 25.38 11.01
CA ALA A 82 -20.70 24.01 11.18
C ALA A 82 -19.75 23.87 12.38
N THR A 83 -19.97 22.84 13.20
CA THR A 83 -19.14 22.54 14.38
C THR A 83 -18.78 21.06 14.48
N GLY A 84 -17.62 20.77 15.07
CA GLY A 84 -17.19 19.40 15.36
C GLY A 84 -16.92 18.56 14.11
N LEU A 85 -17.45 17.33 14.08
CA LEU A 85 -17.24 16.37 12.99
C LEU A 85 -17.86 16.82 11.66
N GLU A 86 -19.01 17.50 11.73
CA GLU A 86 -19.68 18.00 10.54
C GLU A 86 -18.84 19.10 9.85
N ARG A 87 -18.23 19.99 10.64
CA ARG A 87 -17.23 20.95 10.12
C ARG A 87 -16.00 20.25 9.51
N LEU A 88 -15.48 19.22 10.16
CA LEU A 88 -14.31 18.48 9.66
C LEU A 88 -14.60 17.84 8.29
N GLU A 89 -15.77 17.23 8.14
CA GLU A 89 -16.21 16.66 6.87
C GLU A 89 -16.39 17.74 5.81
N LEU A 90 -17.01 18.87 6.16
CA LEU A 90 -17.22 19.99 5.22
C LEU A 90 -15.90 20.59 4.74
N LEU A 91 -14.93 20.80 5.64
CA LEU A 91 -13.60 21.29 5.29
C LEU A 91 -12.84 20.29 4.41
N ALA A 92 -12.91 19.00 4.71
CA ALA A 92 -12.31 17.97 3.88
C ALA A 92 -12.91 17.95 2.47
N LYS A 93 -14.24 18.05 2.36
CA LYS A 93 -14.95 18.14 1.08
C LYS A 93 -14.55 19.38 0.27
N LEU A 94 -14.32 20.52 0.92
CA LEU A 94 -13.80 21.73 0.25
C LEU A 94 -12.37 21.54 -0.27
N GLU A 95 -11.53 20.77 0.43
CA GLU A 95 -10.21 20.35 -0.05
C GLU A 95 -10.28 19.25 -1.14
N GLY A 96 -11.47 18.74 -1.45
CA GLY A 96 -11.67 17.64 -2.39
C GLY A 96 -11.21 16.27 -1.84
N LYS A 97 -11.14 16.11 -0.51
CA LYS A 97 -10.78 14.86 0.16
C LYS A 97 -11.99 14.33 0.93
N GLU A 98 -12.21 13.02 0.87
CA GLU A 98 -13.20 12.35 1.72
C GLU A 98 -12.56 11.92 3.03
N LEU A 99 -13.16 12.33 4.16
CA LEU A 99 -12.64 12.03 5.49
C LEU A 99 -12.90 10.56 5.89
N PHE A 100 -14.04 10.02 5.46
CA PHE A 100 -14.46 8.65 5.75
C PHE A 100 -14.35 7.80 4.49
N ASP A 101 -13.72 6.64 4.63
CA ASP A 101 -13.58 5.68 3.54
C ASP A 101 -14.93 4.95 3.31
N MET A 102 -15.54 5.22 2.16
CA MET A 102 -16.79 4.58 1.71
C MET A 102 -16.54 3.54 0.62
N GLU A 103 -15.29 3.27 0.26
CA GLU A 103 -14.96 2.31 -0.79
C GLU A 103 -15.23 0.88 -0.32
N PRO A 104 -15.81 0.02 -1.18
CA PRO A 104 -15.90 -1.39 -0.89
C PRO A 104 -14.51 -2.02 -0.87
N LEU A 105 -14.37 -3.18 -0.25
CA LEU A 105 -13.10 -3.91 -0.27
C LEU A 105 -12.74 -4.28 -1.71
N ASN A 106 -11.61 -3.78 -2.19
CA ASN A 106 -11.14 -4.04 -3.55
C ASN A 106 -10.44 -5.41 -3.64
N MET A 107 -11.11 -6.38 -4.26
CA MET A 107 -10.56 -7.70 -4.57
C MET A 107 -9.80 -7.69 -5.89
N THR A 108 -8.51 -7.30 -5.85
CA THR A 108 -7.66 -7.26 -7.06
C THR A 108 -7.17 -8.62 -7.53
N HIS A 109 -7.00 -9.57 -6.60
CA HIS A 109 -6.47 -10.91 -6.86
C HIS A 109 -7.01 -11.92 -5.82
N LEU A 110 -6.86 -13.21 -6.12
CA LEU A 110 -7.15 -14.27 -5.15
C LEU A 110 -6.09 -14.24 -4.03
N GLY A 111 -6.49 -13.86 -2.81
CA GLY A 111 -5.57 -13.72 -1.69
C GLY A 111 -4.90 -15.06 -1.35
N THR A 112 -3.57 -15.11 -1.41
CA THR A 112 -2.75 -16.27 -1.02
C THR A 112 -1.96 -15.95 0.26
N LYS A 113 -1.29 -16.94 0.86
CA LYS A 113 -0.41 -16.68 2.01
C LYS A 113 0.77 -15.76 1.66
N GLN A 114 1.25 -15.82 0.42
CA GLN A 114 2.37 -15.02 -0.05
C GLN A 114 1.94 -13.61 -0.45
N ASN A 115 0.74 -13.48 -1.01
CA ASN A 115 0.14 -12.21 -1.39
C ASN A 115 -1.30 -12.15 -0.84
N PRO A 116 -1.48 -11.73 0.43
CA PRO A 116 -2.79 -11.63 1.05
C PRO A 116 -3.49 -10.32 0.65
N ILE A 117 -4.81 -10.30 0.80
CA ILE A 117 -5.59 -9.07 0.68
C ILE A 117 -5.42 -8.27 1.96
N VAL A 118 -4.81 -7.10 1.84
CA VAL A 118 -4.52 -6.21 2.97
C VAL A 118 -5.75 -5.36 3.29
N VAL A 119 -6.21 -5.46 4.53
CA VAL A 119 -7.36 -4.71 5.04
C VAL A 119 -6.85 -3.72 6.08
N LYS A 120 -6.97 -2.42 5.78
CA LYS A 120 -6.55 -1.36 6.70
C LYS A 120 -7.53 -1.27 7.85
N SER A 121 -7.08 -1.04 9.09
CA SER A 121 -7.99 -0.80 10.21
C SER A 121 -7.35 0.15 11.21
N MET A 122 -8.16 1.00 11.82
CA MET A 122 -7.74 1.81 12.96
C MET A 122 -7.85 1.02 14.28
N ASP A 123 -8.74 0.03 14.34
CA ASP A 123 -8.93 -0.84 15.50
C ASP A 123 -8.21 -2.18 15.32
N SER A 124 -8.00 -2.91 16.42
CA SER A 124 -7.34 -4.23 16.44
C SER A 124 -8.13 -5.33 15.71
N THR A 125 -9.41 -5.10 15.44
CA THR A 125 -10.32 -6.03 14.77
C THR A 125 -11.15 -5.28 13.73
N ARG A 126 -11.33 -5.87 12.54
CA ARG A 126 -12.22 -5.36 11.50
C ARG A 126 -13.08 -6.47 10.89
N PHE A 127 -14.37 -6.18 10.69
CA PHE A 127 -15.27 -7.09 9.98
C PHE A 127 -15.13 -6.91 8.47
N VAL A 128 -15.03 -8.02 7.76
CA VAL A 128 -14.86 -8.06 6.31
C VAL A 128 -15.93 -8.94 5.69
N GLY A 129 -16.69 -8.38 4.75
CA GLY A 129 -17.63 -9.13 3.92
C GLY A 129 -16.95 -9.64 2.65
N CYS A 130 -16.74 -10.95 2.55
CA CYS A 130 -16.18 -11.58 1.37
C CYS A 130 -17.30 -12.06 0.44
N THR A 131 -17.33 -11.56 -0.79
CA THR A 131 -18.21 -12.04 -1.89
C THR A 131 -17.46 -12.94 -2.89
N GLY A 132 -16.16 -13.16 -2.64
CA GLY A 132 -15.27 -14.01 -3.42
C GLY A 132 -14.57 -13.31 -4.59
N TYR A 133 -13.80 -14.09 -5.36
CA TYR A 133 -12.97 -13.60 -6.48
C TYR A 133 -13.09 -14.56 -7.67
N PRO A 134 -13.56 -14.12 -8.86
CA PRO A 134 -14.03 -12.76 -9.22
C PRO A 134 -15.23 -12.29 -8.39
N ALA A 135 -15.51 -10.98 -8.38
CA ALA A 135 -16.54 -10.39 -7.53
C ALA A 135 -17.89 -11.13 -7.64
N GLU A 136 -18.56 -11.34 -6.50
CA GLU A 136 -19.86 -12.02 -6.40
C GLU A 136 -19.86 -13.50 -6.83
N SER A 137 -18.73 -14.19 -6.69
CA SER A 137 -18.64 -15.64 -6.97
C SER A 137 -19.42 -16.51 -5.97
N HIS A 138 -19.69 -16.00 -4.76
CA HIS A 138 -20.44 -16.71 -3.72
C HIS A 138 -21.17 -15.74 -2.79
N ASP A 139 -22.03 -16.27 -1.90
CA ASP A 139 -22.81 -15.45 -0.97
C ASP A 139 -21.91 -14.68 0.00
N THR A 140 -22.37 -13.54 0.50
CA THR A 140 -21.55 -12.70 1.38
C THR A 140 -21.28 -13.42 2.70
N ILE A 141 -20.01 -13.73 2.96
CA ILE A 141 -19.57 -14.31 4.22
C ILE A 141 -18.84 -13.25 5.03
N TRP A 142 -19.27 -13.06 6.27
CA TRP A 142 -18.66 -12.15 7.22
C TRP A 142 -17.53 -12.84 7.97
N LEU A 143 -16.35 -12.22 7.94
CA LEU A 143 -15.15 -12.67 8.63
C LEU A 143 -14.73 -11.60 9.62
N THR A 144 -14.31 -12.03 10.80
CA THR A 144 -13.68 -11.16 11.79
C THR A 144 -12.17 -11.26 11.62
N VAL A 145 -11.55 -10.20 11.11
CA VAL A 145 -10.10 -10.16 10.90
C VAL A 145 -9.46 -9.46 12.09
N ASN A 146 -8.57 -10.17 12.79
CA ASN A 146 -7.92 -9.68 14.01
C ASN A 146 -6.44 -9.41 13.77
N LYS A 147 -5.86 -8.47 14.54
CA LYS A 147 -4.41 -8.23 14.57
C LYS A 147 -3.64 -9.41 15.15
N GLU A 148 -4.23 -10.14 16.08
CA GLU A 148 -3.61 -11.29 16.77
C GLU A 148 -3.43 -12.50 15.84
N HIS A 149 -4.26 -12.61 14.81
CA HIS A 149 -4.18 -13.67 13.82
C HIS A 149 -3.40 -13.15 12.60
N ASP A 150 -2.37 -13.88 12.17
CA ASP A 150 -1.59 -13.47 11.00
C ASP A 150 -2.42 -13.49 9.70
N PHE A 151 -3.32 -14.46 9.58
CA PHE A 151 -4.08 -14.73 8.36
C PHE A 151 -5.45 -15.34 8.67
N ASP A 152 -6.51 -14.65 8.27
CA ASP A 152 -7.86 -15.17 8.28
C ASP A 152 -8.28 -15.61 6.88
N ARG A 153 -9.06 -16.69 6.79
CA ARG A 153 -9.42 -17.32 5.51
C ARG A 153 -10.92 -17.37 5.34
N CYS A 154 -11.39 -17.04 4.13
CA CYS A 154 -12.76 -17.33 3.75
C CYS A 154 -12.95 -18.85 3.54
N PRO A 155 -13.99 -19.48 4.11
CA PRO A 155 -14.24 -20.91 3.95
C PRO A 155 -14.69 -21.31 2.53
N GLU A 156 -15.23 -20.38 1.74
CA GLU A 156 -15.71 -20.67 0.38
C GLU A 156 -14.67 -20.37 -0.70
N CYS A 157 -14.24 -19.11 -0.86
CA CYS A 157 -13.26 -18.76 -1.89
C CYS A 157 -11.81 -19.09 -1.51
N GLY A 158 -11.53 -19.36 -0.23
CA GLY A 158 -10.16 -19.62 0.25
C GLY A 158 -9.24 -18.39 0.25
N SER A 159 -9.77 -17.19 -0.04
CA SER A 159 -9.01 -15.94 0.00
C SER A 159 -8.46 -15.68 1.40
N VAL A 160 -7.21 -15.23 1.45
CA VAL A 160 -6.49 -14.89 2.67
C VAL A 160 -6.54 -13.37 2.90
N PHE A 161 -6.97 -12.97 4.09
CA PHE A 161 -7.01 -11.59 4.55
C PHE A 161 -5.92 -11.35 5.61
N LYS A 162 -5.32 -10.17 5.56
CA LYS A 162 -4.36 -9.68 6.57
C LYS A 162 -4.74 -8.28 7.01
N LEU A 163 -4.81 -8.07 8.32
CA LEU A 163 -5.06 -6.75 8.90
C LEU A 163 -3.79 -5.89 8.86
N ASP A 164 -3.91 -4.65 8.40
CA ASP A 164 -2.92 -3.59 8.53
C ASP A 164 -3.42 -2.58 9.56
N PHE A 165 -2.89 -2.68 10.78
CA PHE A 165 -3.28 -1.84 11.91
C PHE A 165 -2.58 -0.49 11.85
N GLN A 166 -3.36 0.59 11.72
CA GLN A 166 -2.88 1.97 11.60
C GLN A 166 -3.18 2.83 12.83
N GLY A 167 -3.88 2.29 13.83
CA GLY A 167 -4.23 3.00 15.06
C GLY A 167 -3.11 3.05 16.09
N SER A 168 -3.35 3.80 17.17
CA SER A 168 -2.52 3.77 18.38
C SER A 168 -2.92 2.59 19.27
N GLU A 169 -1.93 1.84 19.81
CA GLU A 169 -2.20 0.65 20.63
C GLU A 169 -2.96 0.96 21.95
N ASP A 170 -2.95 2.21 22.41
CA ASP A 170 -3.53 2.64 23.69
C ASP A 170 -5.05 2.96 23.66
N ALA A 171 -5.71 2.84 22.51
CA ALA A 171 -7.08 3.34 22.32
C ALA A 171 -8.22 2.46 22.89
N HIS A 172 -7.92 1.25 23.38
CA HIS A 172 -8.94 0.28 23.82
C HIS A 172 -8.74 -0.21 25.26
N GLY A 173 -8.42 0.70 26.18
CA GLY A 173 -8.52 0.40 27.61
C GLY A 173 -9.98 0.25 28.02
N HIS A 174 -10.46 -0.99 28.16
CA HIS A 174 -11.79 -1.30 28.68
C HIS A 174 -12.00 -0.63 30.05
N HIS A 175 -13.03 0.22 30.14
CA HIS A 175 -13.59 0.73 31.40
C HIS A 175 -14.71 -0.19 31.87
#